data_AF-A0A9D1I0K0-F1
#
_entry.id   AF-A0A9D1I0K0-F1
#
_cell.length_a   1.000
_cell.length_b   1.000
_cell.length_c   1.000
_cell.angle_alpha   90.00
_cell.angle_beta   90.00
_cell.angle_gamma   90.00
#
_symmetry.space_group_name_H-M   'P 1'
#
loop_
_entity.id
_entity.type
_entity.pdbx_description
1 polymer ?
#
loop_
_entity_poly.entity_id
_entity_poly.type
_entity_poly.pdbx_seq_one_letter_code
_entity_poly.pdbx_strand_id
1 'polypeptide(L)'
;MGTGESQFTIERIYWERIFLNFEIFADCPGDPEFYLEGPGGRKTGLEAVKGKDSFIISMNMACAFEGSFLENGRWRLTAKSGEDNAEVKVCAITANAAYKLDELSRIFKYAEDQMAYNVSFGVVSEDEKSLEFYMDSYFMTENRRWKRRRYVKEVRRPKEKVKRFFMYGAVVLIRIYYHVLYAFIPKKGNRIMFMSETKDFLWGNLKYIDARIKERGLDSRFTLTYSYRSAAGKHQGLRDIPGWIKVVTKIAAQDYIFIDDYAPVLGFFNLGKKTKLIQVWHAGEGFKSVGYSRFGKEGSPFPEGSCHRKYTHVITASERLIKVFQEVFPLDREAFYPVGMPRLDGFLDRKNIESFKEGFFRDYEYLKGRKLILFAPTYRGSEQKEAYYDYSMIDLKRIYDFCRKEGYAFLVKMHPFVK
;
A
#
# COMPACT_ATOMS: atom_id res chain seq x y z
N MET A 1 2.41 -40.35 -31.92
CA MET A 1 3.15 -39.19 -32.47
C MET A 1 2.71 -37.99 -31.63
N GLY A 2 3.52 -37.61 -30.65
CA GLY A 2 3.19 -36.51 -29.73
C GLY A 2 3.23 -35.19 -30.49
N THR A 3 2.14 -34.44 -30.41
CA THR A 3 2.10 -33.04 -30.81
C THR A 3 3.17 -32.30 -30.00
N GLY A 4 4.04 -31.54 -30.68
CA GLY A 4 5.11 -30.78 -30.05
C GLY A 4 4.60 -29.55 -29.31
N GLU A 5 3.61 -29.72 -28.44
CA GLU A 5 3.09 -28.65 -27.58
C GLU A 5 4.00 -28.49 -26.36
N SER A 6 4.39 -27.26 -26.07
CA SER A 6 5.20 -26.95 -24.89
C SER A 6 4.42 -27.29 -23.63
N GLN A 7 5.06 -28.03 -22.71
CA GLN A 7 4.47 -28.53 -21.46
C GLN A 7 3.79 -27.43 -20.62
N PHE A 8 4.32 -26.21 -20.67
CA PHE A 8 3.78 -25.05 -19.98
C PHE A 8 3.64 -23.89 -20.97
N THR A 9 2.41 -23.45 -21.21
CA THR A 9 2.10 -22.48 -22.25
C THR A 9 1.27 -21.32 -21.70
N ILE A 10 1.78 -20.10 -21.84
CA ILE A 10 1.07 -18.87 -21.49
C ILE A 10 0.02 -18.59 -22.56
N GLU A 11 -1.25 -18.65 -22.17
CA GLU A 11 -2.40 -18.41 -23.06
C GLU A 11 -2.84 -16.94 -23.03
N ARG A 12 -2.63 -16.28 -21.88
CA ARG A 12 -3.05 -14.89 -21.70
C ARG A 12 -2.17 -14.17 -20.68
N ILE A 13 -1.89 -12.90 -21.00
CA ILE A 13 -1.26 -11.94 -20.09
C ILE A 13 -2.16 -10.72 -20.00
N TYR A 14 -2.41 -10.22 -18.79
CA TYR A 14 -3.20 -9.00 -18.61
C TYR A 14 -2.87 -8.25 -17.32
N TRP A 15 -3.06 -6.94 -17.37
CA TRP A 15 -2.91 -6.06 -16.21
C TRP A 15 -4.23 -5.87 -15.46
N GLU A 16 -4.19 -6.00 -14.15
CA GLU A 16 -5.21 -5.47 -13.24
C GLU A 16 -4.57 -4.40 -12.35
N ARG A 17 -4.63 -3.13 -12.77
CA ARG A 17 -3.94 -2.00 -12.10
C ARG A 17 -2.43 -2.25 -11.99
N ILE A 18 -1.87 -2.58 -10.82
CA ILE A 18 -0.43 -2.89 -10.66
C ILE A 18 -0.13 -4.40 -10.68
N PHE A 19 -1.18 -5.24 -10.72
CA PHE A 19 -1.02 -6.68 -10.82
C PHE A 19 -0.82 -7.10 -12.27
N LEU A 20 0.22 -7.89 -12.51
CA LEU A 20 0.47 -8.58 -13.76
C LEU A 20 -0.01 -10.02 -13.61
N ASN A 21 -0.93 -10.44 -14.48
CA ASN A 21 -1.54 -11.76 -14.42
C ASN A 21 -1.12 -12.60 -15.63
N PHE A 22 -0.82 -13.87 -15.37
CA PHE A 22 -0.54 -14.89 -16.37
C PHE A 22 -1.56 -16.01 -16.23
N GLU A 23 -2.19 -16.38 -17.33
CA GLU A 23 -3.00 -17.59 -17.46
C GLU A 23 -2.17 -18.61 -18.23
N ILE A 24 -1.90 -19.75 -17.59
CA ILE A 24 -0.94 -20.75 -18.05
C ILE A 24 -1.64 -22.10 -18.15
N PHE A 25 -1.65 -22.66 -19.34
CA PHE A 25 -1.99 -24.05 -19.57
C PHE A 25 -0.78 -24.93 -19.21
N ALA A 26 -1.02 -26.02 -18.48
CA ALA A 26 0.01 -26.97 -18.09
C ALA A 26 -0.46 -28.39 -18.42
N ASP A 27 0.24 -29.03 -19.36
CA ASP A 27 0.04 -30.44 -19.69
C ASP A 27 1.10 -31.28 -18.96
N CYS A 28 0.87 -31.51 -17.67
CA CYS A 28 1.83 -32.23 -16.84
C CYS A 28 1.16 -33.06 -15.72
N PRO A 29 1.81 -34.16 -15.30
CA PRO A 29 1.40 -34.89 -14.11
C PRO A 29 1.67 -34.07 -12.83
N GLY A 30 0.69 -34.07 -11.94
CA GLY A 30 0.71 -33.33 -10.67
C GLY A 30 0.41 -31.84 -10.81
N ASP A 31 0.37 -31.14 -9.68
CA ASP A 31 0.26 -29.67 -9.68
C ASP A 31 1.66 -29.06 -9.91
N PRO A 32 1.84 -28.23 -10.95
CA PRO A 32 3.13 -27.64 -11.27
C PRO A 32 3.54 -26.53 -10.29
N GLU A 33 4.83 -26.37 -10.13
CA GLU A 33 5.44 -25.27 -9.38
C GLU A 33 5.94 -24.21 -10.37
N PHE A 34 5.61 -22.95 -10.11
CA PHE A 34 6.00 -21.82 -10.96
C PHE A 34 7.05 -20.96 -10.28
N TYR A 35 7.98 -20.44 -11.07
CA TYR A 35 9.10 -19.64 -10.60
C TYR A 35 9.35 -18.47 -11.54
N LEU A 36 9.67 -17.31 -10.95
CA LEU A 36 10.22 -16.18 -11.70
C LEU A 36 11.74 -16.22 -11.60
N GLU A 37 12.41 -16.40 -12.73
CA GLU A 37 13.87 -16.40 -12.85
C GLU A 37 14.37 -15.05 -13.38
N GLY A 38 15.29 -14.42 -12.67
CA GLY A 38 15.83 -13.11 -12.99
C GLY A 38 17.32 -13.10 -13.34
N PRO A 39 17.89 -11.90 -13.53
CA PRO A 39 19.30 -11.72 -13.84
C PRO A 39 20.22 -12.38 -12.80
N GLY A 40 21.22 -13.13 -13.29
CA GLY A 40 22.16 -13.86 -12.44
C GLY A 40 21.62 -15.19 -11.89
N GLY A 41 20.53 -15.73 -12.45
CA GLY A 41 19.99 -17.04 -12.09
C GLY A 41 19.23 -17.08 -10.76
N ARG A 42 18.92 -15.92 -10.18
CA ARG A 42 18.09 -15.84 -8.97
C ARG A 42 16.65 -16.21 -9.30
N LYS A 43 16.02 -17.02 -8.45
CA LYS A 43 14.66 -17.52 -8.64
C LYS A 43 13.81 -17.25 -7.40
N THR A 44 12.53 -16.95 -7.60
CA THR A 44 11.53 -16.88 -6.53
C THR A 44 10.29 -17.67 -6.93
N GLY A 45 9.68 -18.37 -5.97
CA GLY A 45 8.46 -19.14 -6.20
C GLY A 45 7.25 -18.22 -6.41
N LEU A 46 6.31 -18.66 -7.24
CA LEU A 46 5.09 -17.94 -7.55
C LEU A 46 3.88 -18.77 -7.12
N GLU A 47 2.96 -18.14 -6.40
CA GLU A 47 1.68 -18.74 -6.08
C GLU A 47 0.79 -18.75 -7.34
N ALA A 48 0.27 -19.94 -7.65
CA ALA A 48 -0.67 -20.14 -8.74
C ALA A 48 -2.01 -20.64 -8.20
N VAL A 49 -3.10 -20.05 -8.68
CA VAL A 49 -4.46 -20.50 -8.38
C VAL A 49 -4.92 -21.43 -9.49
N LYS A 50 -5.26 -22.67 -9.13
CA LYS A 50 -5.78 -23.66 -10.07
C LYS A 50 -7.18 -23.29 -10.53
N GLY A 51 -7.33 -23.05 -11.82
CA GLY A 51 -8.60 -22.90 -12.53
C GLY A 51 -9.17 -24.25 -12.97
N LYS A 52 -10.11 -24.23 -13.91
CA LYS A 52 -10.71 -25.45 -14.45
C LYS A 52 -9.73 -26.22 -15.33
N ASP A 53 -9.07 -25.50 -16.25
CA ASP A 53 -8.15 -26.06 -17.26
C ASP A 53 -6.81 -25.28 -17.33
N SER A 54 -6.62 -24.28 -16.47
CA SER A 54 -5.46 -23.38 -16.47
C SER A 54 -5.03 -22.99 -15.06
N PHE A 55 -3.83 -22.45 -14.93
CA PHE A 55 -3.28 -21.88 -13.68
C PHE A 55 -3.17 -20.36 -13.83
N ILE A 56 -3.64 -19.63 -12.82
CA ILE A 56 -3.56 -18.17 -12.78
C ILE A 56 -2.50 -17.74 -11.79
N ILE A 57 -1.47 -17.05 -12.28
CA ILE A 57 -0.47 -16.37 -11.46
C ILE A 57 -0.79 -14.88 -11.45
N SER A 58 -0.89 -14.27 -10.28
CA SER A 58 -1.14 -12.84 -10.10
C SER A 58 -0.01 -12.20 -9.31
N MET A 59 0.87 -11.45 -9.99
CA MET A 59 2.02 -10.82 -9.35
C MET A 59 1.77 -9.33 -9.11
N ASN A 60 1.96 -8.85 -7.87
CA ASN A 60 2.03 -7.41 -7.61
C ASN A 60 3.41 -6.88 -7.97
N MET A 61 3.52 -6.05 -9.02
CA MET A 61 4.82 -5.58 -9.50
C MET A 61 5.62 -4.76 -8.47
N ALA A 62 4.98 -4.22 -7.44
CA ALA A 62 5.67 -3.52 -6.37
C ALA A 62 6.35 -4.46 -5.33
N CYS A 63 6.05 -5.76 -5.35
CA CYS A 63 6.69 -6.77 -4.49
C CYS A 63 6.88 -8.11 -5.21
N ALA A 64 7.08 -8.09 -6.53
CA ALA A 64 7.16 -9.28 -7.38
C ALA A 64 8.41 -10.14 -7.17
N PHE A 65 9.47 -9.62 -6.54
CA PHE A 65 10.69 -10.37 -6.27
C PHE A 65 11.26 -10.03 -4.89
N GLU A 66 11.29 -11.00 -3.97
CA GLU A 66 11.81 -10.84 -2.60
C GLU A 66 11.19 -9.63 -1.87
N GLY A 67 9.88 -9.42 -2.05
CA GLY A 67 9.17 -8.27 -1.49
C GLY A 67 9.45 -6.94 -2.19
N SER A 68 10.22 -6.92 -3.29
CA SER A 68 10.66 -5.77 -4.07
C SER A 68 10.11 -5.73 -5.50
N PHE A 69 10.23 -4.57 -6.16
CA PHE A 69 10.11 -4.49 -7.61
C PHE A 69 11.17 -5.37 -8.28
N LEU A 70 10.89 -5.81 -9.51
CA LEU A 70 11.87 -6.54 -10.31
C LEU A 70 13.08 -5.65 -10.61
N GLU A 71 14.27 -6.18 -10.35
CA GLU A 71 15.53 -5.53 -10.71
C GLU A 71 15.69 -5.34 -12.22
N ASN A 72 16.67 -4.52 -12.59
CA ASN A 72 16.99 -4.24 -13.98
C ASN A 72 17.50 -5.51 -14.70
N GLY A 73 16.85 -5.87 -15.80
CA GLY A 73 17.28 -6.97 -16.66
C GLY A 73 16.13 -7.85 -17.12
N ARG A 74 16.51 -9.00 -17.69
CA ARG A 74 15.58 -9.97 -18.25
C ARG A 74 15.12 -10.98 -17.20
N TRP A 75 13.83 -11.24 -17.23
CA TRP A 75 13.11 -12.18 -16.39
C TRP A 75 12.41 -13.22 -17.25
N ARG A 76 12.38 -14.47 -16.78
CA ARG A 76 11.72 -15.59 -17.42
C ARG A 76 10.73 -16.22 -16.45
N LEU A 77 9.57 -16.60 -16.98
CA LEU A 77 8.64 -17.44 -16.24
C LEU A 77 9.03 -18.90 -16.50
N THR A 78 9.27 -19.64 -15.42
CA THR A 78 9.70 -21.03 -15.49
C THR A 78 8.78 -21.90 -14.65
N ALA A 79 8.64 -23.16 -15.02
CA ALA A 79 7.77 -24.10 -14.34
C ALA A 79 8.43 -25.48 -14.22
N LYS A 80 8.02 -26.21 -13.20
CA LYS A 80 8.45 -27.58 -12.91
C LYS A 80 7.21 -28.46 -12.73
N SER A 81 7.21 -29.64 -13.32
CA SER A 81 6.14 -30.65 -13.12
C SER A 81 6.10 -31.11 -11.66
N GLY A 82 4.94 -31.58 -11.20
CA GLY A 82 4.76 -32.10 -9.84
C GLY A 82 5.43 -33.45 -9.55
N GLU A 83 6.21 -33.99 -10.50
CA GLU A 83 6.97 -35.23 -10.34
C GLU A 83 8.33 -35.00 -9.68
N ASP A 84 8.78 -35.98 -8.90
CA ASP A 84 10.13 -35.99 -8.32
C ASP A 84 11.20 -35.96 -9.42
N ASN A 85 12.18 -35.06 -9.29
CA ASN A 85 13.26 -34.81 -10.25
C ASN A 85 12.89 -34.21 -11.62
N ALA A 86 11.68 -33.65 -11.80
CA ALA A 86 11.36 -32.93 -13.03
C ALA A 86 12.29 -31.73 -13.29
N GLU A 87 12.71 -31.55 -14.55
CA GLU A 87 13.50 -30.38 -14.97
C GLU A 87 12.67 -29.10 -14.97
N VAL A 88 13.29 -27.98 -14.60
CA VAL A 88 12.67 -26.65 -14.69
C VAL A 88 12.75 -26.18 -16.14
N LYS A 89 11.59 -25.88 -16.74
CA LYS A 89 11.48 -25.43 -18.13
C LYS A 89 10.99 -23.98 -18.19
N VAL A 90 11.40 -23.25 -19.22
CA VAL A 90 10.85 -21.92 -19.52
C VAL A 90 9.44 -22.07 -20.09
N CYS A 91 8.49 -21.26 -19.62
CA CYS A 91 7.13 -21.27 -20.15
C CYS A 91 7.13 -20.68 -21.57
N ALA A 92 6.54 -21.42 -22.50
CA ALA A 92 6.27 -20.91 -23.84
C ALA A 92 5.06 -19.97 -23.83
N ILE A 93 4.83 -19.24 -24.92
CA ILE A 93 3.63 -18.42 -25.11
C ILE A 93 2.93 -18.76 -26.41
N THR A 94 1.60 -18.77 -26.41
CA THR A 94 0.81 -18.97 -27.64
C THR A 94 1.05 -17.82 -28.63
N ALA A 95 0.98 -18.09 -29.93
CA ALA A 95 1.13 -17.06 -30.96
C ALA A 95 0.13 -15.90 -30.76
N ASN A 96 -1.13 -16.20 -30.43
CA ASN A 96 -2.18 -15.20 -30.19
C ASN A 96 -1.83 -14.26 -29.01
N ALA A 97 -1.27 -14.80 -27.92
CA ALA A 97 -0.81 -13.98 -26.80
C ALA A 97 0.48 -13.22 -27.15
N ALA A 98 1.39 -13.84 -27.91
CA ALA A 98 2.64 -13.23 -28.36
C ALA A 98 2.42 -11.96 -29.19
N TYR A 99 1.41 -11.95 -30.08
CA TYR A 99 1.06 -10.77 -30.89
C TYR A 99 0.61 -9.55 -30.07
N LYS A 100 0.24 -9.72 -28.80
CA LYS A 100 -0.26 -8.65 -27.93
C LYS A 100 0.80 -8.10 -26.97
N LEU A 101 2.02 -8.64 -26.97
CA LEU A 101 3.05 -8.32 -25.98
C LEU A 101 3.47 -6.84 -25.98
N ASP A 102 3.55 -6.22 -27.16
CA ASP A 102 3.90 -4.80 -27.29
C ASP A 102 2.82 -3.90 -26.66
N GLU A 103 1.53 -4.23 -26.87
CA GLU A 103 0.39 -3.49 -26.29
C GLU A 103 0.30 -3.65 -24.77
N LEU A 104 0.79 -4.78 -24.26
CA LEU A 104 0.81 -5.08 -22.83
C LEU A 104 2.00 -4.44 -22.11
N SER A 105 3.06 -4.06 -22.84
CA SER A 105 4.23 -3.39 -22.25
C SER A 105 3.82 -2.06 -21.60
N ARG A 106 4.35 -1.76 -20.40
CA ARG A 106 3.85 -0.67 -19.58
C ARG A 106 4.95 0.17 -18.94
N ILE A 107 4.71 1.48 -18.94
CA ILE A 107 5.57 2.48 -18.33
C ILE A 107 4.88 3.07 -17.09
N PHE A 108 5.52 2.95 -15.94
CA PHE A 108 5.08 3.54 -14.68
C PHE A 108 5.95 4.76 -14.34
N LYS A 109 5.42 5.97 -14.58
CA LYS A 109 6.14 7.22 -14.27
C LYS A 109 6.12 7.54 -12.77
N TYR A 110 7.24 8.01 -12.23
CA TYR A 110 7.36 8.42 -10.84
C TYR A 110 8.34 9.58 -10.67
N ALA A 111 8.44 10.11 -9.44
CA ALA A 111 9.29 11.26 -9.11
C ALA A 111 9.00 12.50 -9.98
N GLU A 112 7.72 12.85 -10.12
CA GLU A 112 7.22 13.94 -10.98
C GLU A 112 7.62 13.74 -12.45
N ASP A 113 7.34 12.55 -12.99
CA ASP A 113 7.58 12.16 -14.38
C ASP A 113 9.04 12.18 -14.86
N GLN A 114 10.00 12.31 -13.95
CA GLN A 114 11.43 12.32 -14.30
C GLN A 114 12.08 10.95 -14.31
N MET A 115 11.39 9.95 -13.79
CA MET A 115 11.84 8.57 -13.76
C MET A 115 10.69 7.67 -14.18
N ALA A 116 11.03 6.51 -14.73
CA ALA A 116 10.06 5.53 -15.16
C ALA A 116 10.51 4.12 -14.82
N TYR A 117 9.59 3.30 -14.35
CA TYR A 117 9.76 1.85 -14.29
C TYR A 117 9.09 1.25 -15.53
N ASN A 118 9.87 0.61 -16.39
CA ASN A 118 9.40 -0.01 -17.62
C ASN A 118 9.34 -1.53 -17.44
N VAL A 119 8.21 -2.12 -17.83
CA VAL A 119 8.01 -3.56 -17.93
C VAL A 119 7.62 -3.83 -19.37
N SER A 120 8.52 -4.45 -20.13
CA SER A 120 8.28 -4.82 -21.53
C SER A 120 8.34 -6.33 -21.70
N PHE A 121 7.64 -6.83 -22.70
CA PHE A 121 7.56 -8.26 -22.97
C PHE A 121 8.14 -8.59 -24.34
N GLY A 122 8.61 -9.82 -24.51
CA GLY A 122 9.05 -10.32 -25.80
C GLY A 122 9.17 -11.83 -25.82
N VAL A 123 9.58 -12.34 -26.98
CA VAL A 123 9.80 -13.76 -27.20
C VAL A 123 11.19 -14.01 -27.76
N VAL A 124 11.81 -15.12 -27.34
CA VAL A 124 12.95 -15.72 -28.02
C VAL A 124 12.44 -16.98 -28.70
N SER A 125 12.80 -17.17 -29.97
CA SER A 125 12.53 -18.40 -30.72
C SER A 125 13.88 -18.98 -31.10
N GLU A 126 14.30 -20.05 -30.41
CA GLU A 126 15.49 -20.82 -30.79
C GLU A 126 15.14 -21.94 -31.78
N ASP A 127 13.90 -22.43 -31.75
CA ASP A 127 13.32 -23.33 -32.74
C ASP A 127 11.98 -22.77 -33.27
N GLU A 128 11.60 -23.09 -34.51
CA GLU A 128 10.31 -22.69 -35.11
C GLU A 128 9.08 -23.27 -34.36
N LYS A 129 9.30 -24.03 -33.27
CA LYS A 129 8.30 -24.80 -32.55
C LYS A 129 7.91 -24.20 -31.21
N SER A 130 8.78 -23.42 -30.56
CA SER A 130 8.50 -22.81 -29.26
C SER A 130 8.84 -21.33 -29.21
N LEU A 131 7.89 -20.54 -28.69
CA LEU A 131 8.09 -19.12 -28.41
C LEU A 131 8.36 -18.97 -26.92
N GLU A 132 9.62 -18.85 -26.52
CA GLU A 132 9.99 -18.64 -25.12
C GLU A 132 9.67 -17.21 -24.69
N PHE A 133 8.81 -17.06 -23.70
CA PHE A 133 8.44 -15.75 -23.16
C PHE A 133 9.54 -15.17 -22.27
N TYR A 134 9.80 -13.87 -22.42
CA TYR A 134 10.57 -13.10 -21.45
C TYR A 134 9.92 -11.74 -21.12
N MET A 135 10.28 -11.23 -19.95
CA MET A 135 9.90 -9.92 -19.46
C MET A 135 11.16 -9.13 -19.12
N ASP A 136 11.33 -7.96 -19.74
CA ASP A 136 12.42 -7.04 -19.44
C ASP A 136 11.91 -5.95 -18.47
N SER A 137 12.67 -5.74 -17.38
CA SER A 137 12.35 -4.78 -16.33
C SER A 137 13.46 -3.73 -16.25
N TYR A 138 13.13 -2.43 -16.33
CA TYR A 138 14.14 -1.37 -16.29
C TYR A 138 13.67 -0.08 -15.61
N PHE A 139 14.48 0.42 -14.67
CA PHE A 139 14.37 1.77 -14.12
C PHE A 139 15.14 2.78 -14.98
N MET A 140 14.40 3.71 -15.57
CA MET A 140 14.88 4.70 -16.54
C MET A 140 14.80 6.12 -15.96
N THR A 141 15.65 7.02 -16.46
CA THR A 141 15.66 8.44 -16.11
C THR A 141 15.41 9.29 -17.35
N GLU A 142 14.67 10.40 -17.20
CA GLU A 142 14.41 11.37 -18.26
C GLU A 142 15.71 11.83 -18.94
N ASN A 143 15.82 11.62 -20.25
CA ASN A 143 16.91 12.15 -21.07
C ASN A 143 16.55 13.53 -21.66
N ARG A 144 16.85 14.60 -20.91
CA ARG A 144 16.49 15.98 -21.29
C ARG A 144 17.17 16.51 -22.54
N ARG A 145 18.33 15.95 -22.91
CA ARG A 145 19.05 16.34 -24.13
C ARG A 145 19.17 15.15 -25.07
N TRP A 146 18.07 14.46 -25.33
CA TRP A 146 18.01 13.28 -26.22
C TRP A 146 18.61 13.50 -27.61
N LYS A 147 18.59 14.74 -28.12
CA LYS A 147 19.25 15.14 -29.39
C LYS A 147 20.79 15.26 -29.32
N ARG A 148 21.38 15.26 -28.13
CA ARG A 148 22.83 15.36 -27.91
C ARG A 148 23.33 14.05 -27.29
N ARG A 149 24.20 13.34 -28.00
CA ARG A 149 24.87 12.14 -27.47
C ARG A 149 25.64 12.52 -26.19
N ARG A 150 25.28 11.91 -25.06
CA ARG A 150 25.91 12.18 -23.76
C ARG A 150 26.35 10.92 -23.06
N TYR A 151 27.51 11.02 -22.41
CA TYR A 151 28.12 9.98 -21.59
C TYR A 151 27.84 10.14 -20.07
N VAL A 152 27.19 11.23 -19.60
CA VAL A 152 27.00 11.51 -18.15
C VAL A 152 25.58 12.01 -17.83
N LYS A 153 24.99 11.44 -16.77
CA LYS A 153 23.63 11.67 -16.25
C LYS A 153 23.37 13.13 -15.87
N GLU A 154 22.23 13.66 -16.30
CA GLU A 154 21.74 14.96 -15.88
C GLU A 154 20.82 14.84 -14.65
N VAL A 155 21.01 15.73 -13.68
CA VAL A 155 20.10 15.91 -12.53
C VAL A 155 19.75 17.40 -12.41
N ARG A 156 18.49 17.68 -12.04
CA ARG A 156 17.72 18.95 -11.84
C ARG A 156 18.49 20.27 -11.52
N ARG A 157 17.74 21.39 -11.60
CA ARG A 157 18.16 22.80 -11.38
C ARG A 157 18.98 23.02 -10.07
N PRO A 158 19.93 23.99 -10.03
CA PRO A 158 20.91 24.12 -8.93
C PRO A 158 20.32 24.43 -7.54
N LYS A 159 19.31 25.32 -7.46
CA LYS A 159 18.75 25.75 -6.15
C LYS A 159 18.01 24.62 -5.42
N GLU A 160 17.35 23.73 -6.15
CA GLU A 160 16.67 22.56 -5.58
C GLU A 160 17.66 21.49 -5.09
N LYS A 161 18.83 21.36 -5.75
CA LYS A 161 19.88 20.41 -5.33
C LYS A 161 20.41 20.75 -3.94
N VAL A 162 20.66 22.02 -3.65
CA VAL A 162 21.19 22.45 -2.34
C VAL A 162 20.22 22.09 -1.22
N LYS A 163 18.93 22.45 -1.35
CA LYS A 163 17.90 22.11 -0.36
C LYS A 163 17.76 20.59 -0.18
N ARG A 164 17.76 19.82 -1.27
CA ARG A 164 17.68 18.35 -1.23
C ARG A 164 18.92 17.72 -0.60
N PHE A 165 20.10 18.27 -0.84
CA PHE A 165 21.35 17.80 -0.25
C PHE A 165 21.35 17.97 1.28
N PHE A 166 20.98 19.15 1.79
CA PHE A 166 20.85 19.36 3.24
C PHE A 166 19.79 18.46 3.87
N MET A 167 18.64 18.30 3.21
CA MET A 167 17.60 17.38 3.65
C MET A 167 18.09 15.93 3.67
N TYR A 168 18.80 15.50 2.64
CA TYR A 168 19.41 14.16 2.58
C TYR A 168 20.41 13.96 3.72
N GLY A 169 21.29 14.93 3.96
CA GLY A 169 22.21 14.92 5.10
C GLY A 169 21.49 14.79 6.44
N ALA A 170 20.41 15.56 6.66
CA ALA A 170 19.61 15.46 7.87
C ALA A 170 18.95 14.08 8.03
N VAL A 171 18.42 13.50 6.94
CA VAL A 171 17.84 12.14 6.95
C VAL A 171 18.91 11.08 7.26
N VAL A 172 20.12 11.21 6.71
CA VAL A 172 21.26 10.32 7.00
C VAL A 172 21.65 10.42 8.48
N LEU A 173 21.74 11.64 9.04
CA LEU A 173 22.04 11.83 10.46
C LEU A 173 20.95 11.24 11.37
N ILE A 174 19.67 11.44 11.03
CA ILE A 174 18.54 10.85 11.76
C ILE A 174 18.59 9.31 11.69
N ARG A 175 18.96 8.74 10.53
CA ARG A 175 19.13 7.30 10.37
C ARG A 175 20.25 6.76 11.25
N ILE A 176 21.41 7.40 11.25
CA ILE A 176 22.54 7.04 12.12
C ILE A 176 22.11 7.13 13.58
N TYR A 177 21.49 8.25 13.97
CA TYR A 177 20.97 8.46 15.32
C TYR A 177 19.99 7.36 15.75
N TYR A 178 19.04 6.99 14.90
CA TYR A 178 18.13 5.88 15.15
C TYR A 178 18.87 4.56 15.41
N HIS A 179 19.82 4.18 14.54
CA HIS A 179 20.53 2.90 14.67
C HIS A 179 21.45 2.86 15.89
N VAL A 180 22.09 3.98 16.23
CA VAL A 180 22.86 4.12 17.48
C VAL A 180 21.94 3.89 18.68
N LEU A 181 20.82 4.62 18.78
CA LEU A 181 19.87 4.41 19.88
C LEU A 181 19.34 2.97 19.93
N TYR A 182 18.96 2.42 18.79
CA TYR A 182 18.43 1.06 18.70
C TYR A 182 19.45 0.02 19.19
N ALA A 183 20.74 0.19 18.90
CA ALA A 183 21.80 -0.71 19.35
C ALA A 183 21.98 -0.69 20.87
N PHE A 184 21.83 0.48 21.50
CA PHE A 184 22.01 0.64 22.95
C PHE A 184 20.74 0.37 23.78
N ILE A 185 19.55 0.30 23.17
CA ILE A 185 18.30 0.07 23.89
C ILE A 185 17.90 -1.42 23.84
N PRO A 186 17.95 -2.15 24.97
CA PRO A 186 17.54 -3.55 25.00
C PRO A 186 16.06 -3.71 24.63
N LYS A 187 15.76 -4.68 23.76
CA LYS A 187 14.39 -5.01 23.31
C LYS A 187 13.84 -6.17 24.12
N LYS A 188 12.95 -5.87 25.08
CA LYS A 188 12.36 -6.84 26.02
C LYS A 188 10.97 -7.31 25.60
N GLY A 189 10.42 -6.79 24.50
CA GLY A 189 9.11 -7.21 23.99
C GLY A 189 7.94 -6.71 24.84
N ASN A 190 8.11 -5.61 25.58
CA ASN A 190 7.10 -5.12 26.53
C ASN A 190 6.77 -3.63 26.36
N ARG A 191 7.32 -2.93 25.36
CA ARG A 191 7.01 -1.52 25.10
C ARG A 191 6.17 -1.36 23.84
N ILE A 192 5.02 -0.71 24.00
CA ILE A 192 4.06 -0.44 22.93
C ILE A 192 3.97 1.07 22.76
N MET A 193 4.03 1.53 21.51
CA MET A 193 3.72 2.93 21.19
C MET A 193 2.52 3.04 20.26
N PHE A 194 1.62 3.95 20.59
CA PHE A 194 0.60 4.44 19.67
C PHE A 194 1.07 5.76 19.05
N MET A 195 1.01 5.84 17.72
CA MET A 195 1.56 6.96 16.98
C MET A 195 0.65 7.39 15.83
N SER A 196 0.50 8.70 15.65
CA SER A 196 -0.13 9.28 14.46
C SER A 196 0.67 10.48 13.97
N GLU A 197 0.81 10.59 12.65
CA GLU A 197 1.41 11.76 11.98
C GLU A 197 0.38 12.62 11.24
N THR A 198 -0.90 12.23 11.26
CA THR A 198 -2.00 13.05 10.71
C THR A 198 -2.77 13.78 11.79
N LYS A 199 -2.83 13.21 13.01
CA LYS A 199 -3.59 13.73 14.15
C LYS A 199 -2.67 14.03 15.33
N ASP A 200 -3.07 15.01 16.14
CA ASP A 200 -2.42 15.41 17.39
C ASP A 200 -3.09 14.82 18.64
N PHE A 201 -4.09 13.95 18.48
CA PHE A 201 -4.75 13.21 19.56
C PHE A 201 -5.00 11.73 19.21
N LEU A 202 -5.24 10.92 20.24
CA LEU A 202 -5.59 9.50 20.11
C LEU A 202 -7.03 9.33 19.62
N TRP A 203 -7.20 8.68 18.46
CA TRP A 203 -8.50 8.48 17.84
C TRP A 203 -8.59 7.16 17.06
N GLY A 204 -9.80 6.81 16.62
CA GLY A 204 -10.05 5.74 15.66
C GLY A 204 -9.56 4.40 16.18
N ASN A 205 -9.01 3.57 15.28
CA ASN A 205 -8.57 2.22 15.64
C ASN A 205 -7.54 2.20 16.78
N LEU A 206 -6.61 3.18 16.83
CA LEU A 206 -5.62 3.28 17.90
C LEU A 206 -6.28 3.46 19.27
N LYS A 207 -7.32 4.29 19.37
CA LYS A 207 -8.04 4.56 20.63
C LYS A 207 -8.69 3.29 21.17
N TYR A 208 -9.31 2.51 20.30
CA TYR A 208 -10.03 1.30 20.71
C TYR A 208 -9.07 0.17 21.09
N ILE A 209 -7.92 0.07 20.41
CA ILE A 209 -6.86 -0.87 20.81
C ILE A 209 -6.30 -0.47 22.18
N ASP A 210 -5.97 0.81 22.39
CA ASP A 210 -5.48 1.33 23.67
C ASP A 210 -6.48 1.04 24.82
N ALA A 211 -7.76 1.32 24.61
CA ALA A 211 -8.80 1.04 25.59
C ALA A 211 -8.92 -0.46 25.90
N ARG A 212 -8.89 -1.32 24.88
CA ARG A 212 -9.01 -2.77 25.07
C ARG A 212 -7.77 -3.38 25.76
N ILE A 213 -6.58 -2.82 25.57
CA ILE A 213 -5.38 -3.22 26.33
C ILE A 213 -5.58 -2.97 27.83
N LYS A 214 -6.07 -1.78 28.19
CA LYS A 214 -6.32 -1.39 29.58
C LYS A 214 -7.47 -2.17 30.21
N GLU A 215 -8.57 -2.36 29.47
CA GLU A 215 -9.71 -3.16 29.90
C GLU A 215 -9.31 -4.60 30.27
N ARG A 216 -8.33 -5.17 29.55
CA ARG A 216 -7.78 -6.51 29.81
C ARG A 216 -6.65 -6.52 30.85
N GLY A 217 -6.34 -5.39 31.48
CA GLY A 217 -5.23 -5.25 32.44
C GLY A 217 -3.84 -5.50 31.85
N LEU A 218 -3.69 -5.42 30.52
CA LEU A 218 -2.43 -5.71 29.83
C LEU A 218 -1.41 -4.57 29.96
N ASP A 219 -1.85 -3.38 30.36
CA ASP A 219 -1.00 -2.23 30.69
C ASP A 219 -0.14 -2.45 31.95
N SER A 220 -0.46 -3.46 32.78
CA SER A 220 0.45 -3.96 33.83
C SER A 220 1.67 -4.69 33.27
N ARG A 221 1.52 -5.33 32.09
CA ARG A 221 2.57 -6.09 31.40
C ARG A 221 3.31 -5.26 30.36
N PHE A 222 2.61 -4.32 29.72
CA PHE A 222 3.14 -3.49 28.64
C PHE A 222 3.24 -2.02 29.03
N THR A 223 4.42 -1.43 28.85
CA THR A 223 4.60 0.01 28.99
C THR A 223 4.09 0.73 27.74
N LEU A 224 3.03 1.53 27.90
CA LEU A 224 2.39 2.28 26.81
C LEU A 224 3.02 3.67 26.64
N THR A 225 3.38 4.03 25.41
CA THR A 225 3.91 5.34 25.01
C THR A 225 3.05 5.94 23.91
N TYR A 226 2.99 7.28 23.83
CA TYR A 226 2.16 7.99 22.86
C TYR A 226 2.94 9.06 22.08
N SER A 227 2.66 9.19 20.79
CA SER A 227 3.28 10.21 19.93
C SER A 227 2.32 10.68 18.81
N TYR A 228 1.75 11.88 18.97
CA TYR A 228 0.79 12.45 18.02
C TYR A 228 1.29 13.78 17.49
N ARG A 229 1.22 13.96 16.17
CA ARG A 229 1.56 15.22 15.48
C ARG A 229 0.77 15.32 14.18
N SER A 230 0.39 16.52 13.76
CA SER A 230 -0.17 16.76 12.42
C SER A 230 0.94 17.22 11.47
N ALA A 231 1.69 16.26 10.93
CA ALA A 231 2.86 16.47 10.08
C ALA A 231 2.65 15.99 8.64
N ALA A 232 1.81 14.98 8.41
CA ALA A 232 1.44 14.50 7.09
C ALA A 232 0.63 15.56 6.31
N GLY A 233 0.94 15.74 5.02
CA GLY A 233 0.34 16.77 4.16
C GLY A 233 0.95 18.17 4.28
N LYS A 234 1.89 18.41 5.20
CA LYS A 234 2.63 19.68 5.31
C LYS A 234 3.97 19.59 4.58
N HIS A 235 4.39 20.70 3.97
CA HIS A 235 5.71 20.80 3.36
C HIS A 235 6.77 20.87 4.47
N GLN A 236 7.31 19.73 4.87
CA GLN A 236 8.30 19.64 5.94
C GLN A 236 9.68 20.10 5.45
N GLY A 237 10.45 20.72 6.32
CA GLY A 237 11.79 21.22 6.04
C GLY A 237 12.73 21.13 7.24
N LEU A 238 13.88 21.81 7.16
CA LEU A 238 14.91 21.74 8.21
C LEU A 238 14.43 22.19 9.60
N ARG A 239 13.40 23.04 9.67
CA ARG A 239 12.81 23.50 10.94
C ARG A 239 12.09 22.38 11.71
N ASP A 240 11.72 21.29 11.03
CA ASP A 240 11.01 20.15 11.63
C ASP A 240 11.94 19.10 12.25
N ILE A 241 13.27 19.25 12.08
CA ILE A 241 14.30 18.32 12.58
C ILE A 241 14.16 18.04 14.08
N PRO A 242 13.98 19.02 14.99
CA PRO A 242 13.81 18.74 16.41
C PRO A 242 12.60 17.85 16.70
N GLY A 243 11.50 18.08 15.96
CA GLY A 243 10.30 17.27 16.03
C GLY A 243 10.53 15.84 15.53
N TRP A 244 11.30 15.66 14.45
CA TRP A 244 11.71 14.33 13.99
C TRP A 244 12.59 13.63 15.01
N ILE A 245 13.62 14.28 15.55
CA ILE A 245 14.51 13.69 16.56
C ILE A 245 13.68 13.18 17.74
N LYS A 246 12.78 14.00 18.30
CA LYS A 246 11.92 13.60 19.43
C LYS A 246 11.08 12.35 19.12
N VAL A 247 10.49 12.27 17.93
CA VAL A 247 9.69 11.11 17.52
C VAL A 247 10.60 9.89 17.28
N VAL A 248 11.76 10.06 16.68
CA VAL A 248 12.72 8.99 16.41
C VAL A 248 13.30 8.42 17.70
N THR A 249 13.59 9.25 18.70
CA THR A 249 14.00 8.79 20.04
C THR A 249 12.93 7.90 20.65
N LYS A 250 11.66 8.31 20.57
CA LYS A 250 10.54 7.48 21.05
C LYS A 250 10.46 6.16 20.28
N ILE A 251 10.51 6.20 18.95
CA ILE A 251 10.46 5.02 18.06
C ILE A 251 11.60 4.04 18.39
N ALA A 252 12.82 4.53 18.54
CA ALA A 252 14.01 3.72 18.82
C ALA A 252 13.86 2.89 20.10
N ALA A 253 13.05 3.34 21.06
CA ALA A 253 12.79 2.60 22.29
C ALA A 253 11.75 1.47 22.13
N GLN A 254 10.90 1.44 21.11
CA GLN A 254 9.71 0.57 21.12
C GLN A 254 9.95 -0.85 20.60
N ASP A 255 9.21 -1.80 21.16
CA ASP A 255 9.14 -3.17 20.64
C ASP A 255 7.97 -3.30 19.65
N TYR A 256 6.83 -2.67 19.94
CA TYR A 256 5.66 -2.60 19.05
C TYR A 256 5.23 -1.16 18.79
N ILE A 257 4.90 -0.83 17.55
CA ILE A 257 4.46 0.50 17.15
C ILE A 257 3.17 0.36 16.35
N PHE A 258 2.07 0.94 16.85
CA PHE A 258 0.79 1.01 16.16
C PHE A 258 0.61 2.38 15.50
N ILE A 259 0.24 2.39 14.23
CA ILE A 259 -0.05 3.60 13.43
C ILE A 259 -1.37 3.44 12.66
N ASP A 260 -2.11 4.53 12.42
CA ASP A 260 -3.41 4.53 11.73
C ASP A 260 -3.40 5.15 10.33
N ASP A 261 -2.26 5.71 9.92
CA ASP A 261 -2.16 6.52 8.69
C ASP A 261 -0.73 6.55 8.16
N TYR A 262 -0.51 7.33 7.10
CA TYR A 262 0.80 7.63 6.53
C TYR A 262 1.69 8.36 7.55
N ALA A 263 2.85 7.76 7.86
CA ALA A 263 3.85 8.28 8.78
C ALA A 263 5.19 8.52 8.06
N PRO A 264 5.40 9.72 7.48
CA PRO A 264 6.60 10.04 6.69
C PRO A 264 7.93 9.80 7.41
N VAL A 265 8.01 9.99 8.74
CA VAL A 265 9.28 9.86 9.49
C VAL A 265 9.85 8.45 9.37
N LEU A 266 8.99 7.45 9.22
CA LEU A 266 9.39 6.06 9.05
C LEU A 266 10.09 5.82 7.71
N GLY A 267 9.96 6.74 6.74
CA GLY A 267 10.73 6.71 5.48
C GLY A 267 12.24 6.89 5.69
N PHE A 268 12.68 7.54 6.77
CA PHE A 268 14.07 7.97 6.95
C PHE A 268 15.04 6.82 7.26
N PHE A 269 14.58 5.77 7.93
CA PHE A 269 15.38 4.64 8.41
C PHE A 269 14.60 3.32 8.32
N ASN A 270 15.30 2.20 8.40
CA ASN A 270 14.67 0.88 8.50
C ASN A 270 14.58 0.50 9.98
N LEU A 271 13.41 0.03 10.40
CA LEU A 271 13.23 -0.44 11.78
C LEU A 271 14.06 -1.71 11.99
N GLY A 272 14.66 -1.85 13.17
CA GLY A 272 15.38 -3.06 13.52
C GLY A 272 14.44 -4.26 13.64
N LYS A 273 14.95 -5.47 13.32
CA LYS A 273 14.16 -6.71 13.19
C LYS A 273 13.33 -7.09 14.43
N LYS A 274 13.71 -6.61 15.62
CA LYS A 274 12.98 -6.85 16.89
C LYS A 274 11.79 -5.90 17.10
N THR A 275 11.71 -4.82 16.33
CA THR A 275 10.59 -3.88 16.38
C THR A 275 9.53 -4.26 15.36
N LYS A 276 8.27 -4.38 15.80
CA LYS A 276 7.11 -4.62 14.93
C LYS A 276 6.37 -3.32 14.67
N LEU A 277 6.10 -3.04 13.40
CA LEU A 277 5.32 -1.88 12.96
C LEU A 277 3.96 -2.37 12.44
N ILE A 278 2.92 -2.06 13.20
CA ILE A 278 1.55 -2.53 12.99
C ILE A 278 0.73 -1.37 12.41
N GLN A 279 0.30 -1.51 11.16
CA GLN A 279 -0.60 -0.59 10.50
C GLN A 279 -2.05 -0.99 10.78
N VAL A 280 -2.78 -0.13 11.49
CA VAL A 280 -4.20 -0.35 11.80
C VAL A 280 -5.14 0.34 10.83
N TRP A 281 -4.59 1.21 9.99
CA TRP A 281 -5.22 2.05 8.98
C TRP A 281 -6.50 2.76 9.46
N HIS A 282 -7.16 3.47 8.56
CA HIS A 282 -8.40 4.19 8.87
C HIS A 282 -9.52 3.97 7.84
N ALA A 283 -9.19 3.50 6.63
CA ALA A 283 -10.17 3.09 5.65
C ALA A 283 -10.63 1.65 5.92
N GLY A 284 -11.94 1.41 5.89
CA GLY A 284 -12.50 0.06 6.03
C GLY A 284 -12.38 -0.74 4.74
N GLU A 285 -12.93 -0.21 3.65
CA GLU A 285 -12.97 -0.91 2.35
C GLU A 285 -11.97 -0.37 1.32
N GLY A 286 -11.54 0.89 1.44
CA GLY A 286 -10.52 1.46 0.56
C GLY A 286 -11.02 1.91 -0.82
N PHE A 287 -12.13 2.67 -0.89
CA PHE A 287 -12.71 3.18 -2.16
C PHE A 287 -11.78 4.05 -3.03
N LYS A 288 -10.77 4.70 -2.45
CA LYS A 288 -9.85 5.59 -3.17
C LYS A 288 -8.51 4.88 -3.37
N SER A 289 -7.95 4.95 -4.58
CA SER A 289 -6.58 4.53 -4.82
C SER A 289 -5.61 5.38 -4.01
N VAL A 290 -4.82 4.74 -3.15
CA VAL A 290 -3.78 5.32 -2.29
C VAL A 290 -2.54 4.41 -2.25
N GLY A 291 -1.43 4.89 -1.69
CA GLY A 291 -0.19 4.11 -1.61
C GLY A 291 0.29 3.62 -2.98
N TYR A 292 0.67 2.35 -3.07
CA TYR A 292 1.19 1.76 -4.32
C TYR A 292 0.14 1.48 -5.40
N SER A 293 -1.16 1.50 -5.09
CA SER A 293 -2.21 1.48 -6.12
C SER A 293 -2.18 2.72 -7.05
N ARG A 294 -1.46 3.78 -6.63
CA ARG A 294 -1.16 4.98 -7.43
C ARG A 294 0.20 4.92 -8.12
N PHE A 295 0.94 3.83 -8.04
CA PHE A 295 2.23 3.72 -8.68
C PHE A 295 2.11 3.95 -10.20
N GLY A 296 2.96 4.80 -10.76
CA GLY A 296 2.87 5.21 -12.15
C GLY A 296 1.90 6.37 -12.44
N LYS A 297 1.18 6.88 -11.44
CA LYS A 297 0.22 7.99 -11.55
C LYS A 297 0.70 9.22 -10.77
N GLU A 298 -0.04 10.33 -10.87
CA GLU A 298 0.22 11.51 -10.05
C GLU A 298 0.23 11.15 -8.55
N GLY A 299 1.23 11.63 -7.82
CA GLY A 299 1.46 11.27 -6.43
C GLY A 299 1.99 9.83 -6.23
N SER A 300 2.54 9.20 -7.27
CA SER A 300 3.17 7.89 -7.18
C SER A 300 4.20 7.84 -6.04
N PRO A 301 4.15 6.81 -5.17
CA PRO A 301 5.24 6.57 -4.23
C PRO A 301 6.54 6.29 -4.99
N PHE A 302 7.67 6.58 -4.34
CA PHE A 302 8.97 6.17 -4.85
C PHE A 302 9.08 4.63 -4.76
N PRO A 303 9.65 3.93 -5.76
CA PRO A 303 9.66 2.46 -5.81
C PRO A 303 10.19 1.82 -4.52
N GLU A 304 11.29 2.37 -3.99
CA GLU A 304 11.89 1.91 -2.74
C GLU A 304 11.97 3.02 -1.67
N GLY A 305 11.68 2.65 -0.42
CA GLY A 305 11.81 3.57 0.73
C GLY A 305 10.54 4.31 1.16
N SER A 306 9.41 4.08 0.50
CA SER A 306 8.10 4.48 1.06
C SER A 306 7.86 3.78 2.41
N CYS A 307 7.29 4.49 3.39
CA CYS A 307 6.98 3.87 4.70
C CYS A 307 5.89 2.80 4.61
N HIS A 308 5.08 2.79 3.55
CA HIS A 308 4.09 1.75 3.28
C HIS A 308 4.69 0.35 3.11
N ARG A 309 5.97 0.26 2.74
CA ARG A 309 6.72 -1.01 2.59
C ARG A 309 7.29 -1.53 3.91
N LYS A 310 7.20 -0.74 4.99
CA LYS A 310 7.92 -1.01 6.25
C LYS A 310 7.05 -1.66 7.31
N TYR A 311 5.76 -1.85 7.03
CA TYR A 311 4.85 -2.46 7.99
C TYR A 311 5.21 -3.92 8.13
N THR A 312 5.31 -4.37 9.37
CA THR A 312 5.48 -5.80 9.63
C THR A 312 4.12 -6.49 9.65
N HIS A 313 3.08 -5.80 10.10
CA HIS A 313 1.72 -6.32 10.22
C HIS A 313 0.73 -5.24 9.78
N VAL A 314 -0.38 -5.65 9.16
CA VAL A 314 -1.46 -4.78 8.72
C VAL A 314 -2.79 -5.43 9.12
N ILE A 315 -3.66 -4.72 9.83
CA ILE A 315 -5.01 -5.24 10.06
C ILE A 315 -5.91 -4.87 8.89
N THR A 316 -6.82 -5.78 8.52
CA THR A 316 -7.81 -5.56 7.48
C THR A 316 -9.19 -5.96 7.99
N ALA A 317 -10.25 -5.38 7.40
CA ALA A 317 -11.60 -5.64 7.89
C ALA A 317 -12.12 -7.05 7.54
N SER A 318 -11.57 -7.69 6.51
CA SER A 318 -11.92 -9.05 6.10
C SER A 318 -10.87 -9.66 5.18
N GLU A 319 -10.90 -10.99 5.00
CA GLU A 319 -10.03 -11.74 4.10
C GLU A 319 -10.06 -11.20 2.66
N ARG A 320 -11.26 -10.84 2.17
CA ARG A 320 -11.47 -10.36 0.80
C ARG A 320 -10.78 -9.03 0.52
N LEU A 321 -10.51 -8.24 1.55
CA LEU A 321 -9.86 -6.93 1.41
C LEU A 321 -8.35 -7.03 1.35
N ILE A 322 -7.77 -8.20 1.58
CA ILE A 322 -6.32 -8.35 1.64
C ILE A 322 -5.69 -8.07 0.28
N LYS A 323 -6.28 -8.57 -0.83
CA LYS A 323 -5.82 -8.24 -2.18
C LYS A 323 -5.84 -6.72 -2.44
N VAL A 324 -6.86 -6.02 -1.94
CA VAL A 324 -6.98 -4.55 -2.06
C VAL A 324 -5.86 -3.87 -1.26
N PHE A 325 -5.60 -4.32 -0.03
CA PHE A 325 -4.55 -3.74 0.81
C PHE A 325 -3.14 -4.11 0.38
N GLN A 326 -2.91 -5.28 -0.23
CA GLN A 326 -1.64 -5.65 -0.86
C GLN A 326 -1.28 -4.72 -2.03
N GLU A 327 -2.30 -4.24 -2.75
CA GLU A 327 -2.09 -3.22 -3.80
C GLU A 327 -1.60 -1.89 -3.20
N VAL A 328 -2.13 -1.50 -2.04
CA VAL A 328 -1.79 -0.25 -1.37
C VAL A 328 -0.44 -0.36 -0.64
N PHE A 329 -0.24 -1.48 0.05
CA PHE A 329 0.92 -1.83 0.86
C PHE A 329 1.54 -3.11 0.28
N PRO A 330 2.60 -3.00 -0.54
CA PRO A 330 3.19 -4.14 -1.23
C PRO A 330 3.98 -5.00 -0.22
N LEU A 331 3.26 -5.89 0.44
CA LEU A 331 3.69 -6.79 1.50
C LEU A 331 3.13 -8.18 1.22
N ASP A 332 3.76 -9.19 1.77
CA ASP A 332 3.31 -10.59 1.64
C ASP A 332 2.01 -10.82 2.40
N ARG A 333 1.23 -11.84 1.98
CA ARG A 333 -0.09 -12.14 2.53
C ARG A 333 -0.05 -12.30 4.05
N GLU A 334 1.02 -12.91 4.58
CA GLU A 334 1.23 -13.22 5.99
C GLU A 334 1.31 -11.97 6.87
N ALA A 335 1.64 -10.81 6.28
CA ALA A 335 1.62 -9.54 6.99
C ALA A 335 0.19 -9.07 7.30
N PHE A 336 -0.84 -9.59 6.63
CA PHE A 336 -2.22 -9.10 6.75
C PHE A 336 -3.09 -9.93 7.71
N TYR A 337 -3.76 -9.25 8.62
CA TYR A 337 -4.59 -9.81 9.69
C TYR A 337 -6.06 -9.40 9.49
N PRO A 338 -6.94 -10.29 8.99
CA PRO A 338 -8.35 -10.00 8.71
C PRO A 338 -9.21 -10.01 9.99
N VAL A 339 -8.93 -9.10 10.93
CA VAL A 339 -9.52 -9.10 12.28
C VAL A 339 -10.61 -8.05 12.48
N GLY A 340 -11.05 -7.37 11.42
CA GLY A 340 -12.03 -6.30 11.51
C GLY A 340 -11.39 -4.93 11.75
N MET A 341 -12.21 -3.95 12.11
CA MET A 341 -11.76 -2.61 12.50
C MET A 341 -12.00 -2.40 13.99
N PRO A 342 -10.96 -2.18 14.81
CA PRO A 342 -11.10 -2.00 16.26
C PRO A 342 -12.13 -0.93 16.66
N ARG A 343 -12.26 0.16 15.88
CA ARG A 343 -13.25 1.21 16.15
C ARG A 343 -14.71 0.78 15.99
N LEU A 344 -14.96 -0.37 15.38
CA LEU A 344 -16.30 -0.95 15.20
C LEU A 344 -16.62 -2.02 16.25
N ASP A 345 -15.69 -2.32 17.17
CA ASP A 345 -15.98 -3.19 18.31
C ASP A 345 -17.20 -2.68 19.08
N GLY A 346 -18.21 -3.54 19.22
CA GLY A 346 -19.45 -3.19 19.93
C GLY A 346 -20.34 -2.19 19.19
N PHE A 347 -20.08 -1.87 17.91
CA PHE A 347 -20.91 -0.94 17.12
C PHE A 347 -22.35 -1.43 16.95
N LEU A 348 -22.54 -2.75 16.84
CA LEU A 348 -23.86 -3.40 16.76
C LEU A 348 -24.39 -3.88 18.12
N ASP A 349 -23.68 -3.58 19.21
CA ASP A 349 -24.13 -3.96 20.56
C ASP A 349 -25.34 -3.09 20.96
N ARG A 350 -26.44 -3.76 21.35
CA ARG A 350 -27.70 -3.08 21.68
C ARG A 350 -27.55 -2.11 22.85
N LYS A 351 -26.78 -2.47 23.89
CA LYS A 351 -26.58 -1.61 25.06
C LYS A 351 -25.76 -0.37 24.68
N ASN A 352 -24.74 -0.53 23.84
CA ASN A 352 -23.97 0.61 23.33
C ASN A 352 -24.83 1.54 22.48
N ILE A 353 -25.68 0.98 21.62
CA ILE A 353 -26.62 1.75 20.79
C ILE A 353 -27.63 2.50 21.66
N GLU A 354 -28.21 1.84 22.67
CA GLU A 354 -29.17 2.43 23.60
C GLU A 354 -28.53 3.56 24.41
N SER A 355 -27.38 3.30 25.03
CA SER A 355 -26.63 4.31 25.80
C SER A 355 -26.22 5.52 24.93
N PHE A 356 -25.79 5.29 23.69
CA PHE A 356 -25.50 6.37 22.75
C PHE A 356 -26.77 7.17 22.41
N LYS A 357 -27.90 6.50 22.13
CA LYS A 357 -29.17 7.17 21.82
C LYS A 357 -29.65 8.02 23.00
N GLU A 358 -29.58 7.50 24.23
CA GLU A 358 -29.94 8.24 25.44
C GLU A 358 -29.10 9.51 25.59
N GLY A 359 -27.78 9.41 25.46
CA GLY A 359 -26.88 10.56 25.50
C GLY A 359 -27.16 11.55 24.37
N PHE A 360 -27.27 11.07 23.13
CA PHE A 360 -27.54 11.91 21.96
C PHE A 360 -28.86 12.68 22.11
N PHE A 361 -29.94 12.02 22.50
CA PHE A 361 -31.24 12.69 22.66
C PHE A 361 -31.33 13.55 23.92
N ARG A 362 -30.50 13.30 24.94
CA ARG A 362 -30.33 14.24 26.05
C ARG A 362 -29.68 15.53 25.59
N ASP A 363 -28.61 15.44 24.80
CA ASP A 363 -27.87 16.61 24.32
C ASP A 363 -28.62 17.35 23.18
N TYR A 364 -29.45 16.63 22.43
CA TYR A 364 -30.23 17.14 21.30
C TYR A 364 -31.73 16.85 21.47
N GLU A 365 -32.32 17.34 22.57
CA GLU A 365 -33.72 17.06 22.93
C GLU A 365 -34.73 17.43 21.83
N TYR A 366 -34.49 18.51 21.08
CA TYR A 366 -35.34 18.95 19.97
C TYR A 366 -35.42 17.95 18.78
N LEU A 367 -34.55 16.94 18.76
CA LEU A 367 -34.57 15.85 17.79
C LEU A 367 -35.36 14.63 18.26
N LYS A 368 -35.76 14.54 19.53
CA LYS A 368 -36.57 13.41 20.05
C LYS A 368 -37.85 13.27 19.23
N GLY A 369 -38.19 12.02 18.88
CA GLY A 369 -39.38 11.69 18.10
C GLY A 369 -39.28 11.98 16.59
N ARG A 370 -38.21 12.62 16.11
CA ARG A 370 -37.98 12.87 14.68
C ARG A 370 -37.25 11.70 14.01
N LYS A 371 -37.53 11.46 12.74
CA LYS A 371 -36.70 10.59 11.89
C LYS A 371 -35.47 11.37 11.41
N LEU A 372 -34.28 10.77 11.53
CA LEU A 372 -33.02 11.47 11.24
C LEU A 372 -32.44 11.02 9.90
N ILE A 373 -32.06 11.97 9.05
CA ILE A 373 -31.29 11.75 7.83
C ILE A 373 -29.90 12.36 8.06
N LEU A 374 -28.84 11.55 7.93
CA LEU A 374 -27.46 12.05 8.01
C LEU A 374 -26.87 12.18 6.61
N PHE A 375 -26.48 13.40 6.26
CA PHE A 375 -25.74 13.72 5.06
C PHE A 375 -24.26 13.97 5.39
N ALA A 376 -23.38 13.12 4.85
CA ALA A 376 -21.95 13.14 5.15
C ALA A 376 -21.11 13.11 3.85
N PRO A 377 -21.03 14.22 3.11
CA PRO A 377 -20.34 14.24 1.83
C PRO A 377 -18.81 14.23 1.97
N THR A 378 -18.14 13.63 0.99
CA THR A 378 -16.71 13.85 0.77
C THR A 378 -16.45 15.25 0.20
N TYR A 379 -15.28 15.83 0.46
CA TYR A 379 -14.87 17.08 -0.17
C TYR A 379 -14.58 16.94 -1.69
N ARG A 380 -14.47 18.08 -2.38
CA ARG A 380 -14.02 18.28 -3.77
C ARG A 380 -12.78 19.18 -3.79
N GLY A 381 -11.92 19.02 -4.80
CA GLY A 381 -10.63 19.70 -4.90
C GLY A 381 -9.45 18.72 -4.93
N SER A 382 -8.33 19.15 -5.51
CA SER A 382 -7.09 18.37 -5.66
C SER A 382 -6.34 18.22 -4.34
N GLU A 383 -6.34 19.28 -3.53
CA GLU A 383 -5.60 19.35 -2.27
C GLU A 383 -6.49 19.71 -1.08
N GLN A 384 -5.99 19.42 0.13
CA GLN A 384 -6.69 19.76 1.38
C GLN A 384 -7.00 21.27 1.51
N LYS A 385 -6.15 22.15 0.95
CA LYS A 385 -6.33 23.60 1.00
C LYS A 385 -7.43 24.10 0.06
N GLU A 386 -7.73 23.32 -0.97
CA GLU A 386 -8.73 23.61 -1.98
C GLU A 386 -10.03 22.83 -1.71
N ALA A 387 -10.16 22.22 -0.53
CA ALA A 387 -11.28 21.38 -0.21
C ALA A 387 -12.58 22.21 -0.09
N TYR A 388 -13.54 21.93 -0.95
CA TYR A 388 -14.87 22.54 -0.94
C TYR A 388 -15.98 21.50 -1.10
N TYR A 389 -17.23 21.94 -0.97
CA TYR A 389 -18.39 21.18 -1.41
C TYR A 389 -19.32 22.12 -2.19
N ASP A 390 -19.82 21.68 -3.33
CA ASP A 390 -20.75 22.47 -4.14
C ASP A 390 -22.17 22.31 -3.60
N TYR A 391 -22.63 23.29 -2.83
CA TYR A 391 -23.97 23.29 -2.26
C TYR A 391 -25.07 23.56 -3.29
N SER A 392 -24.76 24.04 -4.50
CA SER A 392 -25.77 24.24 -5.55
C SER A 392 -26.37 22.92 -6.04
N MET A 393 -25.67 21.80 -5.82
CA MET A 393 -26.12 20.45 -6.10
C MET A 393 -27.24 19.98 -5.16
N ILE A 394 -27.55 20.74 -4.10
CA ILE A 394 -28.52 20.38 -3.07
C ILE A 394 -29.57 21.48 -2.93
N ASP A 395 -30.83 21.14 -3.20
CA ASP A 395 -31.96 22.00 -2.91
C ASP A 395 -32.32 21.94 -1.42
N LEU A 396 -31.62 22.76 -0.63
CA LEU A 396 -31.82 22.84 0.82
C LEU A 396 -33.24 23.29 1.20
N LYS A 397 -33.89 24.11 0.36
CA LYS A 397 -35.27 24.57 0.62
C LYS A 397 -36.23 23.40 0.49
N ARG A 398 -36.14 22.61 -0.58
CA ARG A 398 -36.97 21.43 -0.78
C ARG A 398 -36.74 20.37 0.31
N ILE A 399 -35.49 20.18 0.74
CA ILE A 399 -35.18 19.29 1.86
C ILE A 399 -35.81 19.79 3.16
N TYR A 400 -35.68 21.09 3.46
CA TYR A 400 -36.30 21.70 4.63
C TYR A 400 -37.83 21.53 4.62
N ASP A 401 -38.48 21.85 3.51
CA ASP A 401 -39.94 21.73 3.34
C ASP A 401 -40.40 20.27 3.53
N PHE A 402 -39.67 19.30 2.96
CA PHE A 402 -39.90 17.87 3.17
C PHE A 402 -39.73 17.47 4.64
N CYS A 403 -38.61 17.85 5.28
CA CYS A 403 -38.35 17.49 6.66
C CYS A 403 -39.39 18.08 7.62
N ARG A 404 -39.84 19.31 7.35
CA ARG A 404 -40.91 19.95 8.13
C ARG A 404 -42.24 19.20 7.98
N LYS A 405 -42.61 18.83 6.75
CA LYS A 405 -43.87 18.13 6.46
C LYS A 405 -43.91 16.72 7.07
N GLU A 406 -42.83 15.96 6.93
CA GLU A 406 -42.79 14.54 7.30
C GLU A 406 -42.28 14.28 8.73
N GLY A 407 -41.90 15.33 9.48
CA GLY A 407 -41.35 15.20 10.83
C GLY A 407 -39.92 14.64 10.89
N TYR A 408 -39.11 14.94 9.88
CA TYR A 408 -37.70 14.53 9.82
C TYR A 408 -36.78 15.65 10.32
N ALA A 409 -35.52 15.30 10.59
CA ALA A 409 -34.42 16.25 10.72
C ALA A 409 -33.26 15.83 9.78
N PHE A 410 -32.68 16.81 9.10
CA PHE A 410 -31.56 16.61 8.19
C PHE A 410 -30.27 17.09 8.87
N LEU A 411 -29.40 16.16 9.19
CA LEU A 411 -28.13 16.39 9.86
C LEU A 411 -27.02 16.45 8.82
N VAL A 412 -26.14 17.45 8.90
CA VAL A 412 -25.02 17.61 7.98
C VAL A 412 -23.72 17.39 8.74
N LYS A 413 -22.91 16.44 8.27
CA LYS A 413 -21.54 16.20 8.74
C LYS A 413 -20.56 16.45 7.61
N MET A 414 -20.12 17.70 7.47
CA MET A 414 -19.13 18.07 6.46
C MET A 414 -17.76 17.45 6.74
N HIS A 415 -17.01 17.24 5.68
CA HIS A 415 -15.61 16.83 5.80
C HIS A 415 -14.81 17.92 6.55
N PRO A 416 -13.90 17.58 7.49
CA PRO A 416 -13.15 18.56 8.29
C PRO A 416 -12.26 19.54 7.51
N PHE A 417 -12.14 19.35 6.19
CA PHE A 417 -11.34 20.22 5.32
C PHE A 417 -12.21 21.20 4.55
N VAL A 418 -13.52 20.96 4.44
CA VAL A 418 -14.46 21.93 3.86
C VAL A 418 -14.68 23.00 4.92
N LYS A 419 -14.34 24.24 4.57
CA LYS A 419 -14.48 25.41 5.43
C LYS A 419 -15.78 26.14 5.21
#